data_AF-A0A286TYG6-F1
#
_entry.id   AF-A0A286TYG6-F1
#
_cell.length_a   1.000
_cell.length_b   1.000
_cell.length_c   1.000
_cell.angle_alpha   90.00
_cell.angle_beta   90.00
_cell.angle_gamma   90.00
#
_symmetry.space_group_name_H-M   'P 1'
#
loop_
_entity.id
_entity.type
_entity.pdbx_description
1 polymer ?
#
loop_
_entity_poly.entity_id
_entity_poly.type
_entity_poly.pdbx_seq_one_letter_code
_entity_poly.pdbx_strand_id
1 'polypeptide(L)' 'MNSDDLLNTGEVLRILNIPKHKLVYLFESRKLRREDFLTLQNGQRVYRQSDLNKIKQTLFEVSAK' A
#
# COMPACT_ATOMS: atom_id res chain seq x y z
N MET A 1 -2.75 -21.18 -12.58
CA MET A 1 -3.04 -20.47 -11.32
C MET A 1 -2.22 -19.20 -11.35
N ASN A 2 -2.85 -18.03 -11.56
CA ASN A 2 -2.14 -16.77 -11.45
C ASN A 2 -1.83 -16.57 -9.97
N SER A 3 -0.60 -16.88 -9.55
CA SER A 3 -0.08 -16.39 -8.29
C SER A 3 -0.06 -14.87 -8.41
N ASP A 4 -1.09 -14.19 -7.91
CA ASP A 4 -1.00 -12.76 -7.64
C ASP A 4 0.12 -12.61 -6.62
N ASP A 5 1.31 -12.26 -7.08
CA ASP A 5 2.48 -12.10 -6.22
C ASP A 5 2.15 -11.06 -5.15
N LEU A 6 2.12 -11.52 -3.90
CA LEU A 6 1.87 -10.67 -2.75
C LEU A 6 3.14 -9.91 -2.42
N LEU A 7 3.02 -8.59 -2.42
CA LEU A 7 4.14 -7.70 -2.14
C LEU A 7 4.20 -7.40 -0.65
N ASN A 8 5.39 -7.31 -0.09
CA ASN A 8 5.60 -6.77 1.24
C ASN A 8 5.73 -5.23 1.20
N THR A 9 5.73 -4.59 2.37
CA THR A 9 5.88 -3.13 2.47
C THR A 9 7.15 -2.63 1.77
N GLY A 10 8.27 -3.32 1.90
CA GLY A 10 9.53 -2.92 1.26
C GLY A 10 9.45 -2.92 -0.27
N GLU A 11 8.81 -3.92 -0.86
CA GLU A 11 8.58 -4.00 -2.30
C GLU A 11 7.66 -2.88 -2.79
N VAL A 12 6.57 -2.60 -2.06
CA VAL A 12 5.67 -1.47 -2.38
C VAL A 12 6.43 -0.14 -2.38
N LEU A 13 7.29 0.10 -1.37
CA LEU A 13 8.06 1.34 -1.30
C LEU A 13 9.05 1.48 -2.47
N ARG A 14 9.68 0.38 -2.88
CA ARG A 14 10.58 0.36 -4.05
C ARG A 14 9.82 0.60 -5.36
N ILE A 15 8.71 -0.11 -5.57
CA ILE A 15 7.89 -0.01 -6.79
C ILE A 15 7.31 1.39 -6.96
N LEU A 16 6.78 1.97 -5.88
CA LEU A 16 6.21 3.31 -5.91
C LEU A 16 7.26 4.42 -5.79
N ASN A 17 8.52 4.07 -5.53
CA ASN A 17 9.62 5.00 -5.28
C ASN A 17 9.25 6.08 -4.25
N ILE A 18 8.74 5.65 -3.09
CA ILE A 18 8.34 6.54 -2.00
C ILE A 18 9.02 6.18 -0.68
N PRO A 19 9.27 7.17 0.20
CA PRO A 19 9.72 6.90 1.55
C PRO A 19 8.58 6.31 2.41
N LYS A 20 8.95 5.49 3.40
CA LYS A 20 8.01 4.79 4.30
C LYS A 20 6.98 5.72 4.95
N HIS A 21 7.39 6.92 5.36
CA HIS A 21 6.51 7.88 6.04
C HIS A 21 5.31 8.30 5.17
N LYS A 22 5.45 8.36 3.83
CA LYS A 22 4.32 8.67 2.95
C LYS A 22 3.26 7.59 2.99
N LEU A 23 3.67 6.32 2.92
CA LEU A 23 2.74 5.19 3.03
C LEU A 23 2.08 5.15 4.40
N VAL A 24 2.85 5.36 5.47
CA VAL A 24 2.32 5.43 6.85
C VAL A 24 1.29 6.55 6.99
N TYR A 25 1.60 7.74 6.47
CA TYR A 25 0.70 8.89 6.49
C TYR A 25 -0.65 8.57 5.85
N LEU A 26 -0.70 7.84 4.71
CA LEU A 26 -1.98 7.47 4.08
C LEU A 26 -2.88 6.64 5.01
N PHE A 27 -2.30 5.75 5.81
CA PHE A 27 -3.06 4.96 6.78
C PHE A 27 -3.44 5.77 8.02
N GLU A 28 -2.52 6.59 8.55
CA GLU A 28 -2.77 7.40 9.76
C GLU A 28 -3.80 8.50 9.51
N SER A 29 -3.76 9.12 8.33
CA SER A 29 -4.74 10.11 7.89
C SER A 29 -6.07 9.50 7.42
N ARG A 30 -6.25 8.18 7.57
CA ARG A 30 -7.43 7.42 7.13
C ARG A 30 -7.77 7.58 5.64
N LYS A 31 -6.81 7.98 4.81
CA LYS A 31 -6.94 8.02 3.34
C LYS A 31 -6.98 6.62 2.75
N LEU A 32 -6.25 5.70 3.38
CA LEU A 32 -6.36 4.26 3.17
C LEU A 32 -6.85 3.60 4.45
N ARG A 33 -7.87 2.76 4.33
CA ARG A 33 -8.39 1.95 5.44
C ARG A 33 -7.52 0.72 5.59
N ARG A 34 -7.12 0.38 6.83
CA ARG A 34 -6.20 -0.76 7.06
C ARG A 34 -6.88 -2.09 6.74
N GLU A 35 -8.19 -2.14 6.89
CA GLU A 35 -9.06 -3.29 6.69
C GLU A 35 -9.19 -3.68 5.21
N ASP A 36 -8.91 -2.74 4.30
CA ASP A 36 -8.96 -2.99 2.85
C ASP A 36 -7.73 -3.77 2.34
N PHE A 37 -6.72 -4.00 3.19
CA PHE A 37 -5.44 -4.62 2.84
C PHE A 37 -5.27 -5.95 3.55
N LEU A 38 -4.62 -6.89 2.86
CA LEU A 38 -4.39 -8.23 3.41
C LEU A 38 -3.34 -8.16 4.55
N THR A 39 -3.69 -8.78 5.67
CA THR A 39 -2.77 -9.03 6.78
C THR A 39 -2.65 -10.53 6.97
N LEU A 40 -1.43 -11.03 6.92
CA LEU A 40 -1.12 -12.44 7.15
C LEU A 40 -1.33 -12.79 8.63
N GLN A 41 -1.44 -14.09 8.94
CA GLN A 41 -1.65 -14.57 10.32
C GLN A 41 -0.52 -14.15 11.29
N ASN A 42 0.68 -13.88 10.77
CA ASN A 42 1.82 -13.38 11.54
C ASN A 42 1.77 -11.86 11.81
N GLY A 43 0.69 -11.18 11.43
CA GLY A 43 0.53 -9.73 11.58
C GLY A 43 1.22 -8.89 10.51
N GLN A 44 1.89 -9.51 9.53
CA GLN A 44 2.52 -8.80 8.43
C GLN A 44 1.48 -8.36 7.40
N ARG A 45 1.51 -7.07 7.03
CA ARG A 45 0.72 -6.55 5.91
C ARG A 45 1.38 -6.90 4.58
N VAL A 46 0.58 -7.42 3.67
CA VAL A 46 0.96 -7.72 2.28
C VAL A 46 -0.03 -7.06 1.33
N TYR A 47 0.40 -6.83 0.10
CA TYR A 47 -0.31 -6.00 -0.86
C TYR A 47 -0.47 -6.75 -2.18
N ARG A 48 -1.67 -6.70 -2.75
CA ARG A 48 -1.93 -7.18 -4.11
C ARG A 48 -1.53 -6.12 -5.13
N GLN A 49 -1.46 -6.51 -6.39
CA GLN A 49 -1.27 -5.56 -7.48
C GLN A 49 -2.39 -4.49 -7.55
N SER A 50 -3.63 -4.87 -7.19
CA SER A 50 -4.75 -3.92 -7.09
C SER A 50 -4.57 -2.90 -5.96
N ASP A 51 -3.91 -3.29 -4.87
CA ASP A 51 -3.61 -2.39 -3.75
C ASP A 51 -2.54 -1.36 -4.11
N LEU A 52 -1.55 -1.75 -4.92
CA LEU A 52 -0.57 -0.82 -5.50
C LEU A 52 -1.26 0.32 -6.27
N ASN A 53 -2.24 -0.01 -7.11
CA ASN A 53 -3.00 0.98 -7.88
C ASN A 53 -3.76 1.93 -6.96
N LYS A 54 -4.42 1.42 -5.92
CA LYS A 54 -5.10 2.25 -4.91
C LYS A 54 -4.12 3.19 -4.22
N ILE A 55 -3.00 2.68 -3.71
CA ILE A 55 -1.97 3.49 -3.03
C ILE A 55 -1.46 4.59 -3.96
N LYS A 56 -1.15 4.25 -5.22
CA LYS A 56 -0.65 5.20 -6.22
C LYS A 56 -1.66 6.32 -6.50
N GLN A 57 -2.93 5.98 -6.69
CA GLN A 57 -4.01 6.96 -6.90
C GLN A 57 -4.15 7.90 -5.70
N THR A 58 -4.22 7.35 -4.49
CA THR A 58 -4.35 8.17 -3.27
C THR A 58 -3.14 9.08 -3.06
N LEU A 59 -1.91 8.62 -3.36
CA LEU A 59 -0.71 9.46 -3.30
C LEU A 59 -0.79 10.66 -4.26
N PHE A 60 -1.28 10.42 -5.48
CA PHE A 60 -1.48 11.47 -6.47
C PHE A 60 -2.53 12.48 -6.00
N GLU A 61 -3.69 12.01 -5.53
CA GLU A 61 -4.77 12.86 -5.02
C GLU A 61 -4.37 13.73 -3.83
N VAL A 62 -3.54 13.19 -2.93
CA VAL A 62 -3.02 13.92 -1.77
C VAL A 62 -1.95 14.95 -2.18
N SER A 63 -1.17 14.68 -3.22
CA SER A 63 -0.10 15.59 -3.68
C SER A 63 -0.61 16.67 -4.64
N ALA A 64 -1.76 16.46 -5.28
CA ALA A 64 -2.37 17.40 -6.21
C ALA A 64 -3.23 18.48 -5.52
N LYS A 65 -3.25 18.49 -4.18
CA LYS A 65 -3.87 19.51 -3.34
C LYS A 65 -2.81 20.34 -2.64
#